data_AF-A0AAV6G737-F1
#
_entry.id   AF-A0AAV6G737-F1
#
_cell.length_a   1.000
_cell.length_b   1.000
_cell.length_c   1.000
_cell.angle_alpha   90.00
_cell.angle_beta   90.00
_cell.angle_gamma   90.00
#
_symmetry.space_group_name_H-M   'P 1'
#
loop_
_entity.id
_entity.type
_entity.pdbx_description
1 polymer ?
#
loop_
_entity_poly.entity_id
_entity_poly.type
_entity_poly.pdbx_seq_one_letter_code
_entity_poly.pdbx_strand_id
1 'polypeptide(L)'
;MHSETHEQIELVLVVYIITFIFGLPANIVALYAFIKKVRRRATPVDVLLIGLTVSDLVFLLFLPLRMKEAIDHDVWKMPDFLCPLLAIVFYGTIYNSSLYLTAISVERYLGVAFPIKYKLNRKPLYAVVGSVIIWTIS
;
A
#
# COMPACT_ATOMS: atom_id res chain seq x y z
N MET A 1 19.43 24.00 15.86
CA MET A 1 18.53 22.99 16.42
C MET A 1 17.04 23.32 16.29
N HIS A 2 16.48 24.40 16.88
CA HIS A 2 15.04 24.70 16.70
C HIS A 2 14.67 25.01 15.23
N SER A 3 15.49 25.77 14.49
CA SER A 3 15.28 26.05 13.07
C SER A 3 15.39 24.81 12.17
N GLU A 4 16.20 23.81 12.54
CA GLU A 4 16.36 22.58 11.76
C GLU A 4 15.10 21.71 11.85
N THR A 5 14.41 21.70 12.99
CA THR A 5 13.17 20.94 13.17
C THR A 5 12.02 21.51 12.34
N HIS A 6 11.94 22.84 12.22
CA HIS A 6 10.92 23.49 11.38
C HIS A 6 11.09 23.18 9.89
N GLU A 7 12.32 23.21 9.38
CA GLU A 7 12.61 22.91 7.97
C GLU A 7 12.27 21.45 7.63
N GLN A 8 12.53 20.50 8.53
CA GLN A 8 12.17 19.09 8.33
C GLN A 8 10.65 18.89 8.28
N ILE A 9 9.89 19.56 9.15
CA ILE A 9 8.42 19.46 9.17
C ILE A 9 7.83 20.03 7.88
N GLU A 10 8.33 21.17 7.38
CA GLU A 10 7.88 21.74 6.12
C GLU A 10 8.12 20.81 4.93
N LEU A 11 9.30 20.20 4.83
CA LEU A 11 9.61 19.24 3.77
C LEU A 11 8.68 18.02 3.82
N VAL A 12 8.43 17.47 5.01
CA VAL A 12 7.52 16.33 5.19
C VAL A 12 6.10 16.68 4.76
N LEU A 13 5.60 17.86 5.14
CA LEU A 13 4.27 18.33 4.76
C LEU A 13 4.16 18.53 3.25
N VAL A 14 5.17 19.11 2.60
CA VAL A 14 5.20 19.26 1.14
C VAL A 14 5.13 17.90 0.46
N VAL A 15 5.93 16.93 0.90
CA VAL A 15 5.90 15.57 0.37
C VAL A 15 4.51 14.96 0.55
N TYR A 16 3.91 15.07 1.74
CA TYR A 16 2.57 14.54 2.01
C TYR A 16 1.49 15.19 1.13
N ILE A 17 1.52 16.51 0.94
CA ILE A 17 0.57 17.22 0.06
C ILE A 17 0.70 16.74 -1.38
N ILE A 18 1.93 16.63 -1.90
CA ILE A 18 2.18 16.15 -3.26
C ILE A 18 1.68 14.70 -3.38
N THR A 19 2.04 13.82 -2.44
CA THR A 19 1.58 12.43 -2.43
C THR A 19 0.07 12.34 -2.38
N PHE A 20 -0.63 13.20 -1.63
CA PHE A 20 -2.09 13.23 -1.57
C PHE A 20 -2.70 13.67 -2.91
N ILE A 21 -2.27 14.82 -3.43
CA ILE A 21 -2.83 15.43 -4.65
C ILE A 21 -2.65 14.53 -5.87
N PHE A 22 -1.49 13.89 -6.02
CA PHE A 22 -1.21 13.02 -7.16
C PHE A 22 -1.64 11.57 -6.89
N GLY A 23 -1.41 11.08 -5.68
CA GLY A 23 -1.64 9.68 -5.30
C GLY A 23 -3.12 9.32 -5.25
N LEU A 24 -4.00 10.18 -4.72
CA LEU A 24 -5.44 9.88 -4.69
C LEU A 24 -6.04 9.69 -6.08
N PRO A 25 -5.98 10.67 -7.00
CA PRO A 25 -6.58 10.51 -8.31
C PRO A 25 -5.92 9.38 -9.09
N ALA A 26 -4.59 9.21 -9.00
CA ALA A 26 -3.90 8.13 -9.67
C ALA A 26 -4.38 6.75 -9.19
N ASN A 27 -4.45 6.52 -7.87
CA ASN A 27 -4.89 5.25 -7.31
C ASN A 27 -6.38 4.98 -7.53
N ILE A 28 -7.25 6.00 -7.51
CA ILE A 28 -8.68 5.86 -7.85
C ILE A 28 -8.85 5.43 -9.30
N VAL A 29 -8.15 6.10 -10.23
CA VAL A 29 -8.19 5.76 -11.66
C VAL A 29 -7.65 4.36 -11.90
N ALA A 30 -6.54 3.99 -11.25
CA ALA A 30 -5.95 2.66 -11.34
C ALA A 30 -6.91 1.58 -10.82
N LEU A 31 -7.50 1.78 -9.64
CA LEU A 31 -8.50 0.88 -9.06
C LEU A 31 -9.68 0.68 -10.00
N TYR A 32 -10.24 1.76 -10.55
CA TYR A 32 -11.34 1.68 -11.50
C TYR A 32 -10.96 0.91 -12.78
N ALA A 33 -9.77 1.19 -13.33
CA ALA A 33 -9.26 0.50 -14.50
C ALA A 33 -9.06 -1.01 -14.23
N PHE A 34 -8.48 -1.38 -13.08
CA PHE A 34 -8.26 -2.77 -12.70
C PHE A 34 -9.57 -3.50 -12.43
N ILE A 35 -10.54 -2.89 -11.74
CA ILE A 35 -11.89 -3.47 -11.54
C ILE A 35 -12.56 -3.73 -12.89
N LYS A 36 -12.54 -2.75 -13.80
CA LYS A 36 -13.10 -2.91 -15.15
C LYS A 36 -12.41 -4.01 -15.94
N LYS A 37 -11.09 -4.12 -15.81
CA LYS A 37 -10.27 -5.15 -16.46
C LYS A 37 -10.60 -6.54 -15.90
N VAL A 38 -10.64 -6.71 -14.58
CA VAL A 38 -11.02 -7.97 -13.91
C VAL A 38 -12.41 -8.41 -14.32
N ARG A 39 -13.37 -7.49 -14.42
CA ARG A 39 -14.75 -7.80 -14.84
C ARG A 39 -14.84 -8.34 -16.26
N ARG A 40 -13.92 -7.95 -17.15
CA ARG A 40 -13.86 -8.45 -18.54
C ARG A 40 -13.00 -9.72 -18.67
N ARG A 41 -11.83 -9.72 -18.03
CA ARG A 41 -10.90 -10.86 -17.95
C ARG A 41 -10.12 -10.78 -16.65
N ALA A 42 -10.44 -11.66 -15.71
CA ALA A 42 -9.73 -11.75 -14.45
C ALA A 42 -8.34 -12.39 -14.65
N THR A 43 -7.29 -11.67 -14.28
CA THR A 43 -5.95 -12.24 -14.08
C THR A 43 -5.54 -12.12 -12.61
N PRO A 44 -4.73 -13.05 -12.07
CA PRO A 44 -4.26 -12.98 -10.68
C PRO A 44 -3.52 -11.68 -10.37
N VAL A 45 -2.71 -11.20 -11.32
CA VAL A 45 -1.99 -9.94 -11.21
C VAL A 45 -2.95 -8.76 -11.06
N ASP A 46 -4.06 -8.73 -11.79
CA ASP A 46 -5.03 -7.65 -11.67
C ASP A 46 -5.72 -7.65 -10.29
N VAL A 47 -5.96 -8.83 -9.69
CA VAL A 47 -6.52 -8.94 -8.32
C VAL A 47 -5.51 -8.46 -7.27
N LEU A 48 -4.23 -8.82 -7.41
CA LEU A 48 -3.16 -8.32 -6.53
C LEU A 48 -2.98 -6.80 -6.65
N LEU A 49 -3.09 -6.25 -7.87
CA LEU A 49 -3.05 -4.81 -8.12
C LEU A 49 -4.24 -4.06 -7.50
N ILE A 50 -5.43 -4.67 -7.48
CA ILE A 50 -6.58 -4.12 -6.75
C ILE A 50 -6.28 -4.08 -5.25
N GLY A 51 -5.75 -5.16 -4.66
CA GLY A 51 -5.36 -5.17 -3.26
C GLY A 51 -4.33 -4.10 -2.89
N LEU A 52 -3.31 -3.93 -3.75
CA LEU A 52 -2.30 -2.88 -3.63
C LEU A 52 -2.92 -1.47 -3.67
N THR A 53 -3.70 -1.17 -4.71
CA THR A 53 -4.33 0.16 -4.87
C THR A 53 -5.33 0.49 -3.77
N VAL A 54 -6.06 -0.50 -3.23
CA VAL A 54 -6.93 -0.31 -2.07
C VAL A 54 -6.11 0.02 -0.83
N SER A 55 -5.00 -0.68 -0.59
CA SER A 55 -4.09 -0.39 0.52
C SER A 55 -3.54 1.04 0.43
N ASP A 56 -3.09 1.46 -0.76
CA ASP A 56 -2.58 2.80 -1.00
C ASP A 56 -3.67 3.88 -0.80
N LEU A 57 -4.91 3.62 -1.22
CA LEU A 57 -6.03 4.54 -0.96
C LEU A 57 -6.34 4.68 0.52
N VAL A 58 -6.34 3.58 1.28
CA VAL A 58 -6.52 3.63 2.74
C VAL A 58 -5.43 4.51 3.34
N PHE A 59 -4.16 4.27 3.01
CA PHE A 59 -3.06 5.12 3.47
C PHE A 59 -3.26 6.60 3.14
N LEU A 60 -3.62 6.92 1.90
CA LEU A 60 -3.85 8.30 1.45
C LEU A 60 -5.00 8.98 2.18
N LEU A 61 -6.04 8.23 2.61
CA LEU A 61 -7.13 8.77 3.41
C LEU A 61 -6.70 9.10 4.85
N PHE A 62 -5.74 8.37 5.42
CA PHE A 62 -5.18 8.63 6.75
C PHE A 62 -4.02 9.64 6.73
N LEU A 63 -3.46 9.94 5.56
CA LEU A 63 -2.36 10.88 5.38
C LEU A 63 -2.66 12.32 5.89
N PRO A 64 -3.86 12.91 5.69
CA PRO A 64 -4.20 14.23 6.25
C PRO A 64 -4.21 14.26 7.78
N LEU A 65 -4.54 13.13 8.42
CA LEU A 65 -4.48 13.00 9.88
C LEU A 65 -3.02 13.01 10.36
N ARG A 66 -2.11 12.35 9.63
CA ARG A 66 -0.65 12.45 9.88
C ARG A 66 -0.12 13.87 9.68
N MET A 67 -0.57 14.57 8.63
CA MET A 67 -0.17 15.96 8.42
C MET A 67 -0.59 16.86 9.58
N LYS A 68 -1.80 16.66 10.12
CA LYS A 68 -2.27 17.43 11.27
C LYS A 68 -1.45 17.15 12.52
N GLU A 69 -1.12 15.89 12.79
CA GLU A 69 -0.22 15.50 13.89
C GLU A 69 1.17 16.16 13.76
N ALA A 70 1.74 16.18 12.56
CA ALA A 70 3.03 16.83 12.30
C ALA A 70 2.99 18.36 12.52
N ILE A 71 1.88 19.02 12.15
CA ILE A 71 1.68 20.47 12.39
C ILE A 71 1.52 20.75 13.89
N ASP A 72 0.87 19.87 14.63
CA ASP A 72 0.68 19.97 16.07
C ASP A 72 1.96 19.60 16.88
N HIS A 73 3.14 19.55 16.24
CA HIS A 73 4.43 19.18 16.85
C HIS A 73 4.39 17.80 17.53
N ASP A 74 3.81 16.81 16.86
CA ASP A 74 3.61 15.44 17.37
C ASP A 74 2.72 15.37 18.63
N VAL A 75 1.99 16.44 18.96
CA VAL A 75 1.00 16.45 20.03
C VAL A 75 -0.33 15.91 19.49
N TRP A 76 -0.69 14.70 19.90
CA TRP A 76 -1.93 14.06 19.49
C TRP A 76 -3.16 14.75 20.09
N LYS A 77 -3.85 15.59 19.32
CA LYS A 77 -5.10 16.29 19.72
C LYS A 77 -6.38 15.65 19.17
N MET A 78 -6.24 14.53 18.48
CA MET A 78 -7.35 13.77 17.89
C MET A 78 -7.80 12.66 18.87
N PRO A 79 -8.93 11.97 18.61
CA PRO A 79 -9.35 10.84 19.43
C PRO A 79 -8.23 9.82 19.68
N ASP A 80 -8.12 9.30 20.91
CA ASP A 80 -7.01 8.42 21.33
C ASP A 80 -6.90 7.13 20.49
N PHE A 81 -8.03 6.64 19.97
CA PHE A 81 -8.05 5.43 19.13
C PHE A 81 -7.43 5.63 17.75
N LEU A 82 -7.36 6.88 17.26
CA LEU A 82 -6.83 7.18 15.95
C LEU A 82 -5.29 7.11 15.95
N CYS A 83 -4.62 7.46 17.04
CA CYS A 83 -3.16 7.38 17.14
C CYS A 83 -2.59 5.99 16.78
N PRO A 84 -2.99 4.90 17.46
CA PRO A 84 -2.52 3.56 17.11
C PRO A 84 -3.05 3.11 15.74
N LEU A 85 -4.25 3.54 15.35
CA LEU A 85 -4.80 3.23 14.02
C LEU A 85 -3.95 3.82 12.91
N LEU A 86 -3.49 5.07 13.05
CA LEU A 86 -2.60 5.71 12.09
C LEU A 86 -1.26 5.00 12.00
N ALA A 87 -0.70 4.51 13.13
CA ALA A 87 0.51 3.70 13.12
C ALA A 87 0.28 2.38 12.36
N ILE A 88 -0.80 1.67 12.70
CA ILE A 88 -1.17 0.40 12.06
C ILE A 88 -1.40 0.58 10.56
N VAL A 89 -2.08 1.66 10.15
CA VAL A 89 -2.31 1.95 8.72
C VAL A 89 -1.00 2.27 8.01
N PHE A 90 -0.12 3.09 8.61
CA PHE A 90 1.13 3.48 7.97
C PHE A 90 2.07 2.29 7.76
N TYR A 91 2.37 1.56 8.82
CA TYR A 91 3.23 0.36 8.75
C TYR A 91 2.54 -0.76 7.98
N GLY A 92 1.26 -0.99 8.24
CA GLY A 92 0.47 -2.01 7.55
C GLY A 92 0.45 -1.80 6.05
N THR A 93 0.29 -0.56 5.57
CA THR A 93 0.34 -0.25 4.14
C THR A 93 1.70 -0.58 3.55
N ILE A 94 2.81 -0.19 4.21
CA ILE A 94 4.16 -0.50 3.72
C ILE A 94 4.34 -2.01 3.54
N TYR A 95 3.98 -2.79 4.57
CA TYR A 95 4.07 -4.24 4.50
C TYR A 95 3.16 -4.83 3.42
N ASN A 96 1.88 -4.45 3.39
CA ASN A 96 0.93 -4.92 2.39
C ASN A 96 1.42 -4.62 0.96
N SER A 97 1.90 -3.41 0.71
CA SER A 97 2.39 -3.00 -0.62
C SER A 97 3.64 -3.79 -1.02
N SER A 98 4.59 -4.02 -0.11
CA SER A 98 5.73 -4.91 -0.37
C SER A 98 5.27 -6.34 -0.69
N LEU A 99 4.34 -6.91 0.08
CA LEU A 99 3.82 -8.26 -0.16
C LEU A 99 3.11 -8.38 -1.51
N TYR A 100 2.25 -7.42 -1.86
CA TYR A 100 1.59 -7.40 -3.15
C TYR A 100 2.58 -7.27 -4.29
N LEU A 101 3.60 -6.42 -4.18
CA LEU A 101 4.65 -6.27 -5.21
C LEU A 101 5.49 -7.55 -5.38
N THR A 102 5.85 -8.21 -4.29
CA THR A 102 6.53 -9.51 -4.33
C THR A 102 5.65 -10.55 -5.01
N ALA A 103 4.37 -10.64 -4.62
CA ALA A 103 3.41 -11.55 -5.24
C ALA A 103 3.26 -11.28 -6.75
N ILE A 104 3.12 -10.02 -7.16
CA ILE A 104 3.04 -9.62 -8.58
C ILE A 104 4.30 -10.04 -9.34
N SER A 105 5.48 -9.82 -8.74
CA SER A 105 6.77 -10.18 -9.33
C SER A 105 6.89 -11.69 -9.54
N VAL A 106 6.50 -12.48 -8.53
CA VAL A 106 6.50 -13.94 -8.61
C VAL A 106 5.52 -14.43 -9.68
N GLU A 107 4.29 -13.89 -9.71
CA GLU A 107 3.29 -14.28 -10.70
C GLU A 107 3.75 -13.98 -12.14
N ARG A 108 4.40 -12.83 -12.35
CA ARG A 108 5.00 -12.48 -13.64
C ARG A 108 6.16 -13.40 -14.01
N TYR A 109 7.05 -13.68 -13.05
CA TYR A 109 8.19 -14.56 -13.26
C TYR A 109 7.75 -15.97 -13.69
N LEU A 110 6.79 -16.56 -12.99
CA LEU A 110 6.29 -17.90 -13.28
C LEU A 110 5.54 -17.96 -14.63
N GLY A 111 4.81 -16.89 -14.99
CA GLY A 111 4.16 -16.78 -16.30
C GLY A 111 5.13 -16.76 -17.48
N VAL A 112 6.33 -16.18 -17.30
CA VAL A 112 7.38 -16.14 -18.33
C VAL A 112 8.22 -17.42 -18.33
N ALA A 113 8.64 -17.89 -17.16
CA ALA A 113 9.54 -19.04 -17.03
C ALA A 113 8.86 -20.40 -17.29
N PHE A 114 7.56 -20.54 -16.98
CA PHE A 114 6.85 -21.83 -17.05
C PHE A 114 5.47 -21.73 -17.73
N PRO A 115 5.36 -21.27 -18.98
CA PRO A 115 4.08 -20.99 -19.63
C PRO A 115 3.11 -22.18 -19.69
N ILE A 116 3.62 -23.42 -19.80
CA ILE A 116 2.81 -24.65 -19.93
C ILE A 116 2.43 -25.24 -18.56
N LYS A 117 3.39 -25.38 -17.63
CA LYS A 117 3.14 -25.93 -16.28
C LYS A 117 2.34 -24.96 -15.39
N TYR A 118 2.52 -23.65 -15.58
CA TYR A 118 1.82 -22.63 -14.80
C TYR A 118 0.35 -22.51 -15.16
N LYS A 119 -0.03 -22.84 -16.41
CA LYS A 119 -1.42 -22.93 -16.85
C LYS A 119 -2.16 -24.10 -16.19
N LEU A 120 -1.45 -25.18 -15.84
CA LEU A 120 -2.01 -26.39 -15.20
C LEU A 120 -1.97 -26.36 -13.67
N ASN A 121 -0.92 -25.81 -13.06
CA ASN A 121 -0.61 -26.06 -11.64
C ASN A 121 -0.50 -24.79 -10.78
N ARG A 122 -1.31 -23.77 -11.09
CA ARG A 122 -1.46 -22.58 -10.23
C ARG A 122 -1.78 -23.04 -8.80
N LYS A 123 -0.82 -23.03 -7.86
CA LYS A 123 -0.93 -22.63 -6.42
C LYS A 123 0.41 -22.78 -5.61
N PRO A 124 1.55 -22.20 -6.00
CA PRO A 124 2.67 -21.97 -5.06
C PRO A 124 2.56 -20.64 -4.29
N LEU A 125 1.75 -19.70 -4.78
CA LEU A 125 1.58 -18.35 -4.21
C LEU A 125 1.03 -18.38 -2.78
N TYR A 126 0.12 -19.31 -2.48
CA TYR A 126 -0.46 -19.45 -1.13
C TYR A 126 0.55 -19.95 -0.10
N ALA A 127 1.53 -20.77 -0.51
CA ALA A 127 2.56 -21.28 0.39
C ALA A 127 3.60 -20.21 0.73
N VAL A 128 3.98 -19.37 -0.24
CA VAL A 128 4.88 -18.22 -0.03
C VAL A 128 4.18 -17.10 0.75
N VAL A 129 2.92 -16.80 0.40
CA VAL A 129 2.10 -15.83 1.16
C VAL A 129 1.92 -16.32 2.61
N GLY A 130 1.66 -17.61 2.81
CA GLY A 130 1.59 -18.22 4.14
C GLY A 130 2.90 -18.11 4.91
N SER A 131 4.05 -18.41 4.28
CA SER A 131 5.35 -18.34 4.97
C SER A 131 5.75 -16.92 5.34
N VAL A 132 5.42 -15.93 4.51
CA VAL A 132 5.75 -14.53 4.80
C VAL A 132 4.81 -13.94 5.86
N ILE A 133 3.51 -14.30 5.85
CA ILE A 133 2.57 -13.90 6.91
C ILE A 133 2.98 -14.47 8.27
N ILE A 134 3.41 -15.74 8.32
CA ILE A 134 3.90 -16.38 9.56
C ILE A 134 5.15 -15.68 10.08
N TRP A 135 6.02 -15.17 9.19
CA TRP A 135 7.22 -14.45 9.57
C TRP A 135 6.94 -13.04 10.10
N THR A 136 5.90 -12.37 9.60
CA THR A 136 5.51 -11.02 10.06
C THR A 136 4.67 -11.01 11.34
N ILE A 137 4.18 -12.16 11.79
CA ILE A 137 3.40 -12.32 13.03
C ILE A 137 4.28 -12.76 14.22
N SER A 138 5.53 -13.19 13.97
CA SER A 138 6.51 -13.50 15.03
C SER A 138 7.25 -12.26 15.53
#